data_AF-A0AAN8GME8-F1
#
_entry.id   AF-A0AAN8GME8-F1
#
_cell.length_a   1.000
_cell.length_b   1.000
_cell.length_c   1.000
_cell.angle_alpha   90.00
_cell.angle_beta   90.00
_cell.angle_gamma   90.00
#
_symmetry.space_group_name_H-M   'P 1'
#
loop_
_entity.id
_entity.type
_entity.pdbx_description
1 polymer ?
#
loop_
_entity_poly.entity_id
_entity_poly.type
_entity_poly.pdbx_seq_one_letter_code
_entity_poly.pdbx_strand_id
1 'polypeptide(L)'
;MEGSALEACRLRVRRLLSGKVLKVEADDIDFYAFSFYYDRAAELGLIEEQTGGSVRVSDYSEAAERVCGGWAASSGSSPFLCLDLLYISTLLQELGFPPHKTLKLARTIHQVETSWALGATFHYIESLNTH
;
A
#
# COMPACT_ATOMS: atom_id res chain seq x y z
N MET A 1 21.81 -17.73 -7.37
CA MET A 1 22.07 -16.28 -7.55
C MET A 1 20.74 -15.52 -7.55
N GLU A 2 20.01 -15.54 -6.43
CA GLU A 2 18.64 -14.97 -6.34
C GLU A 2 18.62 -13.60 -5.65
N GLY A 3 19.72 -13.19 -5.01
CA GLY A 3 19.79 -11.91 -4.28
C GLY A 3 20.04 -10.66 -5.14
N SER A 4 20.42 -10.77 -6.42
CA SER A 4 20.81 -9.59 -7.22
C SER A 4 19.62 -8.81 -7.78
N ALA A 5 18.53 -9.49 -8.18
CA ALA A 5 17.39 -8.84 -8.83
C ALA A 5 16.47 -8.12 -7.83
N LEU A 6 16.16 -8.77 -6.70
CA LEU A 6 15.42 -8.18 -5.58
C LEU A 6 16.12 -6.91 -5.08
N GLU A 7 17.42 -7.00 -4.79
CA GLU A 7 18.18 -5.87 -4.27
C GLU A 7 18.32 -4.74 -5.30
N ALA A 8 18.56 -5.06 -6.57
CA ALA A 8 18.59 -4.07 -7.64
C ALA A 8 17.25 -3.33 -7.79
N CYS A 9 16.13 -4.06 -7.75
CA CYS A 9 14.79 -3.47 -7.82
C CYS A 9 14.51 -2.58 -6.60
N ARG A 10 14.79 -3.09 -5.39
CA ARG A 10 14.64 -2.34 -4.14
C ARG A 10 15.46 -1.06 -4.14
N LEU A 11 16.71 -1.12 -4.59
CA LEU A 11 17.58 0.05 -4.73
C LEU A 11 17.01 1.06 -5.72
N ARG A 12 16.44 0.61 -6.83
CA ARG A 12 15.80 1.49 -7.81
C ARG A 12 14.59 2.21 -7.23
N VAL A 13 13.73 1.48 -6.51
CA VAL A 13 12.55 2.04 -5.83
C VAL A 13 12.97 3.06 -4.76
N ARG A 14 13.94 2.71 -3.90
CA ARG A 14 14.47 3.64 -2.89
C ARG A 14 14.98 4.93 -3.52
N ARG A 15 15.74 4.85 -4.62
CA ARG A 15 16.21 6.04 -5.35
C ARG A 15 15.07 6.89 -5.92
N LEU A 16 13.95 6.28 -6.30
CA LEU A 16 12.79 7.00 -6.80
C LEU A 16 12.08 7.80 -5.69
N LEU A 17 12.07 7.27 -4.46
CA LEU A 17 11.35 7.84 -3.32
C LEU A 17 12.21 8.74 -2.43
N SER A 18 13.51 8.50 -2.37
CA SER A 18 14.47 9.21 -1.53
C SER A 18 14.37 10.72 -1.69
N GLY A 19 14.10 11.42 -0.58
CA GLY A 19 14.00 12.88 -0.53
C GLY A 19 12.73 13.47 -1.15
N LYS A 20 11.75 12.63 -1.54
CA LYS A 20 10.46 13.07 -2.11
C LYS A 20 9.27 12.85 -1.18
N VAL A 21 9.49 12.14 -0.08
CA VAL A 21 8.44 11.72 0.85
C VAL A 21 8.73 12.35 2.21
N LEU A 22 7.71 12.99 2.78
CA LEU A 22 7.75 13.53 4.14
C LEU A 22 7.33 12.44 5.12
N LYS A 23 8.10 12.28 6.19
CA LYS A 23 7.76 11.35 7.26
C LYS A 23 6.50 11.80 7.98
N VAL A 24 5.71 10.81 8.41
CA VAL A 24 4.49 10.98 9.17
C VAL A 24 4.73 10.42 10.57
N GLU A 25 4.36 11.18 11.59
CA GLU A 25 4.26 10.66 12.96
C GLU A 25 2.94 9.91 13.09
N ALA A 26 3.01 8.59 13.23
CA ALA A 26 1.90 7.69 12.94
C ALA A 26 1.63 6.64 14.03
N ASP A 27 2.38 6.64 15.13
CA ASP A 27 2.41 5.51 16.07
C ASP A 27 1.03 5.24 16.68
N ASP A 28 0.31 6.29 17.11
CA ASP A 28 -0.98 6.15 17.81
C ASP A 28 -2.23 6.37 16.93
N ILE A 29 -2.05 6.55 15.61
CA ILE A 29 -3.16 6.85 14.70
C ILE A 29 -3.52 5.61 13.87
N ASP A 30 -4.81 5.30 13.75
CA ASP A 30 -5.30 4.26 12.84
C ASP A 30 -5.26 4.77 11.39
N PHE A 31 -4.61 4.02 10.51
CA PHE A 31 -4.54 4.34 9.08
C PHE A 31 -5.43 3.41 8.27
N TYR A 32 -6.25 4.01 7.41
CA TYR A 32 -6.99 3.33 6.36
C TYR A 32 -6.24 3.51 5.05
N ALA A 33 -6.02 2.43 4.32
CA ALA A 33 -5.48 2.46 2.97
C ALA A 33 -6.45 1.77 2.00
N PHE A 34 -6.54 2.29 0.80
CA PHE A 34 -7.52 1.89 -0.22
C PHE A 34 -6.89 1.94 -1.62
N SER A 35 -7.68 1.62 -2.65
CA SER A 35 -7.22 1.56 -4.04
C SER A 35 -6.00 0.64 -4.21
N PHE A 36 -4.86 1.14 -4.68
CA PHE A 36 -3.72 0.33 -5.09
C PHE A 36 -3.15 -0.58 -3.97
N TYR A 37 -3.15 -0.11 -2.72
CA TYR A 37 -2.77 -0.93 -1.57
C TYR A 37 -3.70 -2.13 -1.41
N TYR A 38 -5.01 -1.88 -1.53
CA TYR A 38 -6.07 -2.89 -1.41
C TYR A 38 -5.94 -3.94 -2.51
N ASP A 39 -5.86 -3.52 -3.78
CA ASP A 39 -5.88 -4.44 -4.91
C ASP A 39 -4.66 -5.37 -4.89
N ARG A 40 -3.47 -4.85 -4.54
CA ARG A 40 -2.26 -5.68 -4.38
C ARG A 40 -2.36 -6.64 -3.21
N ALA A 41 -2.97 -6.24 -2.09
CA ALA A 41 -3.17 -7.13 -0.95
C ALA A 41 -4.18 -8.24 -1.28
N ALA A 42 -5.28 -7.91 -1.96
CA ALA A 42 -6.30 -8.87 -2.38
C ALA A 42 -5.76 -9.88 -3.41
N GLU A 43 -5.01 -9.42 -4.42
CA GLU A 43 -4.38 -10.29 -5.44
C GLU A 43 -3.43 -11.32 -4.82
N LEU A 44 -2.81 -10.99 -3.69
CA LEU A 44 -1.91 -11.87 -2.95
C LEU A 44 -2.60 -12.71 -1.86
N GLY A 45 -3.92 -12.53 -1.66
CA GLY A 45 -4.67 -13.17 -0.59
C GLY A 45 -4.25 -12.71 0.82
N LEU A 46 -3.66 -11.52 0.96
CA LEU A 46 -3.33 -10.94 2.28
C LEU A 46 -4.60 -10.43 2.99
N ILE A 47 -5.64 -10.15 2.23
CA ILE A 47 -6.98 -9.77 2.71
C ILE A 47 -8.04 -10.49 1.88
N GLU A 48 -9.27 -10.55 2.39
CA GLU A 48 -10.41 -11.02 1.63
C GLU A 48 -10.86 -9.93 0.65
N GLU A 49 -11.06 -10.29 -0.63
CA GLU A 49 -11.36 -9.32 -1.68
C GLU A 49 -12.70 -8.58 -1.46
N GLN A 50 -13.68 -9.24 -0.85
CA GLN A 50 -15.03 -8.68 -0.68
C GLN A 50 -15.15 -7.80 0.56
N THR A 51 -14.51 -8.20 1.67
CA THR A 51 -14.67 -7.54 2.98
C THR A 51 -13.48 -6.69 3.37
N GLY A 52 -12.35 -6.83 2.69
CA GLY A 52 -11.10 -6.18 3.02
C GLY A 52 -10.39 -6.88 4.17
N GLY A 53 -9.65 -6.12 4.98
CA GLY A 53 -8.93 -6.69 6.10
C GLY A 53 -7.93 -5.74 6.72
N SER A 54 -6.94 -6.31 7.40
CA SER A 54 -5.84 -5.55 7.99
C SER A 54 -4.53 -6.23 7.63
N VAL A 55 -3.54 -5.42 7.25
CA VAL A 55 -2.19 -5.89 6.92
C VAL A 55 -1.17 -5.10 7.71
N ARG A 56 -0.07 -5.75 8.09
CA ARG A 56 1.10 -5.04 8.59
C ARG A 56 1.93 -4.55 7.41
N VAL A 57 2.71 -3.49 7.64
CA VAL A 57 3.72 -3.04 6.67
C VAL A 57 4.67 -4.19 6.31
N SER A 58 5.02 -5.04 7.27
CA SER A 58 5.87 -6.21 7.06
C SER A 58 5.30 -7.21 6.05
N ASP A 59 3.97 -7.36 6.00
CA ASP A 59 3.32 -8.36 5.15
C ASP A 59 3.55 -8.05 3.66
N TYR A 60 3.57 -6.77 3.28
CA TYR A 60 3.96 -6.35 1.92
C TYR A 60 5.44 -6.63 1.62
N SER A 61 6.35 -6.39 2.57
CA SER A 61 7.78 -6.66 2.34
C SER A 61 8.08 -8.14 2.23
N GLU A 62 7.46 -8.98 3.06
CA GLU A 62 7.58 -10.44 3.01
C GLU A 62 6.98 -10.99 1.71
N ALA A 63 5.85 -10.44 1.27
CA ALA A 63 5.27 -10.79 -0.02
C ALA A 63 6.19 -10.39 -1.18
N ALA A 64 6.81 -9.21 -1.13
CA ALA A 64 7.76 -8.78 -2.14
C ALA A 64 8.95 -9.76 -2.25
N GLU A 65 9.53 -10.18 -1.13
CA GLU A 65 10.65 -11.13 -1.11
C GLU A 65 10.28 -12.46 -1.77
N ARG A 66 9.09 -13.00 -1.45
CA ARG A 66 8.57 -14.23 -2.05
C ARG A 66 8.33 -14.09 -3.56
N VAL A 67 7.69 -12.99 -3.97
CA VAL A 67 7.31 -12.72 -5.37
C VAL A 67 8.56 -12.50 -6.23
N CYS A 68 9.51 -11.69 -5.74
CA CYS A 68 10.76 -11.39 -6.42
C CYS A 68 11.74 -12.58 -6.45
N GLY A 69 11.62 -13.52 -5.51
CA GLY A 69 12.40 -14.76 -5.44
C GLY A 69 11.97 -15.85 -6.43
N GLY A 70 11.12 -15.54 -7.42
CA GLY A 70 10.76 -16.46 -8.50
C GLY A 70 9.29 -16.92 -8.49
N TRP A 71 8.51 -16.59 -7.46
CA TRP A 71 7.09 -16.99 -7.41
C TRP A 71 6.26 -16.34 -8.53
N ALA A 72 6.53 -15.06 -8.86
CA ALA A 72 5.82 -14.33 -9.91
C ALA A 72 5.89 -15.01 -11.30
N ALA A 73 6.99 -15.70 -11.60
CA ALA A 73 7.17 -16.38 -12.88
C ALA A 73 6.34 -17.67 -12.98
N SER A 74 5.90 -18.22 -11.83
CA SER A 74 5.18 -19.50 -11.74
C SER A 74 3.66 -19.34 -11.60
N SER A 75 3.18 -18.18 -11.15
CA SER A 75 1.79 -17.97 -10.72
C SER A 75 0.89 -17.29 -11.75
N GLY A 76 1.39 -16.92 -12.94
CA GLY A 76 0.61 -16.15 -13.92
C GLY A 76 0.26 -14.73 -13.47
N SER A 77 0.91 -14.25 -12.41
CA SER A 77 0.72 -12.91 -11.85
C SER A 77 1.29 -11.82 -12.77
N SER A 78 0.87 -10.58 -12.54
CA SER A 78 1.40 -9.41 -13.27
C SER A 78 2.94 -9.42 -13.29
N PRO A 79 3.59 -9.16 -14.45
CA PRO A 79 5.05 -9.11 -14.55
C PRO A 79 5.68 -8.00 -13.68
N PHE A 80 4.87 -7.05 -13.21
CA PHE A 80 5.30 -5.94 -12.35
C PHE A 80 5.03 -6.17 -10.86
N LEU A 81 4.46 -7.31 -10.45
CA LEU A 81 4.03 -7.51 -9.06
C LEU A 81 5.19 -7.37 -8.06
N CYS A 82 6.40 -7.86 -8.41
CA CYS A 82 7.59 -7.65 -7.59
C CYS A 82 7.91 -6.15 -7.40
N LEU A 83 7.84 -5.36 -8.48
CA LEU A 83 8.06 -3.91 -8.43
C LEU A 83 6.98 -3.21 -7.61
N ASP A 84 5.71 -3.56 -7.81
CA ASP A 84 4.57 -2.97 -7.11
C ASP A 84 4.68 -3.14 -5.59
N LEU A 85 5.03 -4.35 -5.14
CA LEU A 85 5.16 -4.65 -3.71
C LEU A 85 6.41 -4.02 -3.09
N LEU A 86 7.51 -3.97 -3.82
CA LEU A 86 8.69 -3.21 -3.41
C LEU A 86 8.38 -1.73 -3.31
N TYR A 87 7.59 -1.18 -4.24
CA TYR A 87 7.14 0.21 -4.21
C TYR A 87 6.29 0.48 -2.97
N ILE A 88 5.24 -0.32 -2.74
CA ILE A 88 4.36 -0.17 -1.56
C ILE A 88 5.16 -0.26 -0.26
N SER A 89 5.93 -1.34 -0.07
CA SER A 89 6.67 -1.57 1.18
C SER A 89 7.73 -0.49 1.42
N THR A 90 8.46 -0.07 0.38
CA THR A 90 9.46 1.00 0.52
C THR A 90 8.79 2.35 0.79
N LEU A 91 7.70 2.68 0.11
CA LEU A 91 6.97 3.94 0.33
C LEU A 91 6.47 4.04 1.77
N LEU A 92 5.86 2.97 2.31
CA LEU A 92 5.39 2.94 3.70
C LEU A 92 6.55 3.13 4.69
N GLN A 93 7.71 2.52 4.44
CA GLN A 93 8.91 2.69 5.26
C GLN A 93 9.48 4.12 5.18
N GLU A 94 9.53 4.71 3.98
CA GLU A 94 9.99 6.10 3.78
C GLU A 94 9.04 7.12 4.40
N LEU A 95 7.74 6.83 4.44
CA LEU A 95 6.73 7.59 5.20
C LEU A 95 6.91 7.46 6.72
N GLY A 96 7.77 6.56 7.20
CA GLY A 96 8.07 6.39 8.62
C GLY A 96 7.25 5.31 9.33
N PHE A 97 6.43 4.54 8.62
CA PHE A 97 5.65 3.47 9.25
C PHE A 97 6.56 2.32 9.69
N PRO A 98 6.52 1.89 10.96
CA PRO A 98 7.31 0.75 11.41
C PRO A 98 6.75 -0.55 10.83
N PRO A 99 7.56 -1.62 10.69
CA PRO A 99 7.13 -2.88 10.07
C PRO A 99 5.89 -3.52 10.71
N HIS A 100 5.70 -3.34 12.01
CA HIS A 100 4.58 -3.89 12.76
C HIS A 100 3.31 -3.01 12.70
N LYS A 101 3.37 -1.82 12.12
CA LYS A 101 2.20 -0.93 12.01
C LYS A 101 1.15 -1.58 11.12
N THR A 102 -0.07 -1.63 11.63
CA THR A 102 -1.22 -2.19 10.93
C THR A 102 -1.95 -1.11 10.14
N LEU A 103 -2.27 -1.42 8.88
CA LEU A 103 -3.11 -0.64 8.00
C LEU A 103 -4.43 -1.37 7.80
N LYS A 104 -5.55 -0.65 7.92
CA LYS A 104 -6.89 -1.17 7.60
C LYS A 104 -7.14 -1.00 6.11
N LEU A 105 -7.36 -2.10 5.41
CA LEU A 105 -7.63 -2.10 3.98
C LEU A 105 -9.12 -2.23 3.75
N ALA A 106 -9.74 -1.17 3.24
CA ALA A 106 -11.16 -1.12 2.97
C ALA A 106 -11.42 -0.50 1.59
N ARG A 107 -12.23 -1.17 0.77
CA ARG A 107 -12.75 -0.62 -0.49
C ARG A 107 -13.98 0.25 -0.27
N THR A 108 -14.78 -0.10 0.73
CA THR A 108 -15.94 0.67 1.16
C THR A 108 -16.00 0.76 2.68
N ILE A 109 -16.55 1.85 3.20
CA ILE A 109 -16.88 2.04 4.62
C ILE A 109 -18.37 2.31 4.69
N HIS A 110 -19.13 1.46 5.38
CA HIS A 110 -20.59 1.54 5.44
C HIS A 110 -21.24 1.64 4.03
N GLN A 111 -20.79 0.81 3.10
CA GLN A 111 -21.23 0.77 1.69
C GLN A 111 -20.91 2.02 0.86
N VAL A 112 -20.14 2.97 1.42
CA VAL A 112 -19.64 4.13 0.69
C VAL A 112 -18.22 3.85 0.24
N GLU A 113 -17.94 4.08 -1.05
CA GLU A 113 -16.60 3.91 -1.61
C GLU A 113 -15.58 4.80 -0.90
N THR A 114 -14.46 4.20 -0.50
CA THR A 114 -13.33 4.94 0.05
C THR A 114 -12.64 5.69 -1.09
N SER A 115 -12.95 6.97 -1.23
CA SER A 115 -12.33 7.86 -2.19
C SER A 115 -12.32 9.29 -1.68
N TRP A 116 -11.64 10.18 -2.40
CA TRP A 116 -11.60 11.61 -2.08
C TRP A 116 -12.92 12.34 -2.36
N ALA A 117 -13.83 11.72 -3.14
CA ALA A 117 -15.01 12.39 -3.68
C ALA A 117 -15.96 12.91 -2.58
N LEU A 118 -16.27 12.08 -1.57
CA LEU A 118 -17.17 12.46 -0.49
C LEU A 118 -16.63 13.65 0.32
N GLY A 119 -15.34 13.65 0.63
CA GLY A 119 -14.68 14.75 1.33
C GLY A 119 -14.72 16.06 0.52
N ALA A 120 -14.49 15.98 -0.80
CA ALA A 120 -14.60 17.14 -1.68
C ALA A 120 -16.03 17.71 -1.72
N THR A 121 -17.04 16.83 -1.72
CA THR A 121 -18.45 17.26 -1.65
C THR A 121 -18.77 17.95 -0.32
N PHE A 122 -18.32 17.41 0.82
CA PHE A 122 -18.53 18.06 2.11
C PHE A 122 -17.88 19.43 2.17
N HIS A 123 -16.62 19.54 1.72
CA HIS A 123 -15.92 20.81 1.63
C HIS A 123 -16.67 21.83 0.75
N TYR A 124 -17.22 21.39 -0.39
CA TYR A 124 -18.03 22.25 -1.26
C TYR A 124 -19.33 22.70 -0.60
N ILE A 125 -20.04 21.82 0.10
CA ILE A 125 -21.30 22.18 0.78
C ILE A 125 -21.02 23.16 1.94
N GLU A 126 -19.95 22.94 2.70
CA GLU A 126 -19.56 23.82 3.81
C GLU A 126 -19.27 25.24 3.32
N SER A 127 -18.58 25.40 2.19
CA SER A 127 -18.26 26.72 1.62
C SER A 127 -19.51 27.48 1.14
N LEU A 128 -20.60 26.78 0.80
CA LEU A 128 -21.89 27.40 0.49
C LEU A 128 -22.62 27.90 1.74
N ASN A 129 -22.41 27.27 2.90
CA ASN A 129 -23.07 27.64 4.16
C ASN A 129 -22.37 28.79 4.91
N THR A 130 -21.20 29.23 4.43
CA THR A 130 -20.48 30.38 4.97
C THR A 130 -20.90 31.74 4.38
N HIS A 131 -22.00 31.78 3.63
CA HIS A 131 -22.65 32.99 3.10
C HIS A 131 -24.12 33.06 3.50
#